data_AF-A0AA42C6M7-F1
#
_entry.id   AF-A0AA42C6M7-F1
#
_cell.length_a   1.000
_cell.length_b   1.000
_cell.length_c   1.000
_cell.angle_alpha   90.00
_cell.angle_beta   90.00
_cell.angle_gamma   90.00
#
_symmetry.space_group_name_H-M   'P 1'
#
loop_
_entity.id
_entity.type
_entity.pdbx_description
1 polymer ?
#
loop_
_entity_poly.entity_id
_entity_poly.type
_entity_poly.pdbx_seq_one_letter_code
_entity_poly.pdbx_strand_id
1 'polypeptide(L)' 'MELTKETLRQFLDQRPAISPRALALHAGLNENYINQLYNASNRGLTADAREKFLQILPLYGWK' A
#
# COMPACT_ATOMS: atom_id res chain seq x y z
N MET A 1 6.40 -13.10 -0.37
CA MET A 1 6.94 -11.88 -1.01
C MET A 1 7.18 -10.82 0.06
N GLU A 2 8.27 -10.07 -0.01
CA GLU A 2 8.46 -8.91 0.85
C GLU A 2 7.62 -7.73 0.31
N LEU A 3 6.82 -7.11 1.17
CA LEU A 3 6.04 -5.93 0.80
C LEU A 3 6.89 -4.67 0.94
N THR A 4 7.47 -4.22 -0.17
CA THR A 4 8.13 -2.92 -0.32
C THR A 4 7.21 -1.91 -1.01
N LYS A 5 7.60 -0.63 -0.97
CA LYS A 5 6.94 0.45 -1.73
C LYS A 5 6.82 0.10 -3.21
N GLU A 6 7.85 -0.47 -3.81
CA GLU A 6 7.88 -0.81 -5.24
C GLU A 6 6.89 -1.91 -5.56
N THR A 7 6.87 -2.99 -4.79
CA THR A 7 5.87 -4.07 -4.94
C THR A 7 4.45 -3.59 -4.72
N LEU A 8 4.20 -2.74 -3.71
CA LEU A 8 2.88 -2.17 -3.47
C LEU A 8 2.45 -1.27 -4.64
N ARG A 9 3.39 -0.49 -5.19
CA ARG A 9 3.13 0.35 -6.35
C ARG A 9 2.83 -0.49 -7.59
N GLN A 10 3.61 -1.53 -7.87
CA GLN A 10 3.34 -2.45 -8.97
C GLN A 10 2.00 -3.17 -8.82
N PHE A 11 1.63 -3.57 -7.61
CA PHE A 11 0.33 -4.18 -7.32
C PHE A 11 -0.84 -3.28 -7.72
N LEU A 12 -0.77 -2.02 -7.29
CA LEU A 12 -1.79 -1.02 -7.54
C LEU A 12 -1.81 -0.59 -9.02
N ASP A 13 -0.65 -0.55 -9.67
CA ASP A 13 -0.52 -0.25 -11.11
C ASP A 13 -1.16 -1.34 -11.98
N GLN A 14 -0.97 -2.62 -11.62
CA GLN A 14 -1.64 -3.76 -12.26
C GLN A 14 -3.15 -3.79 -11.99
N ARG A 15 -3.64 -3.04 -11.00
CA ARG A 15 -5.03 -3.07 -10.56
C ARG A 15 -5.55 -1.64 -10.38
N PRO A 16 -5.76 -0.90 -11.48
CA PRO A 16 -6.24 0.49 -11.43
C PRO A 16 -7.64 0.62 -10.79
N ALA A 17 -8.40 -0.47 -10.67
CA ALA A 17 -9.65 -0.52 -9.93
C ALA A 17 -9.49 -0.36 -8.41
N ILE A 18 -8.30 -0.66 -7.86
CA ILE A 18 -8.01 -0.49 -6.44
C ILE A 18 -7.57 0.94 -6.19
N SER A 19 -8.41 1.71 -5.51
CA SER A 19 -8.03 3.06 -5.07
C SER A 19 -6.96 2.97 -3.98
N PRO A 20 -5.76 3.55 -4.18
CA PRO A 20 -4.70 3.55 -3.17
C PRO A 20 -5.19 4.18 -1.86
N ARG A 21 -5.99 5.25 -1.94
CA ARG A 21 -6.53 5.93 -0.75
C ARG A 21 -7.47 5.02 0.02
N ALA A 22 -8.35 4.31 -0.67
CA ALA A 22 -9.26 3.35 -0.03
C ALA A 22 -8.49 2.19 0.60
N LEU A 23 -7.41 1.72 -0.04
CA LEU A 23 -6.51 0.70 0.51
C LEU A 23 -5.88 1.18 1.83
N ALA A 24 -5.34 2.40 1.87
CA ALA A 24 -4.76 2.96 3.09
C ALA A 24 -5.80 3.10 4.21
N LEU A 25 -6.99 3.63 3.90
CA LEU A 25 -8.08 3.74 4.89
C LEU A 25 -8.50 2.36 5.42
N HIS A 26 -8.63 1.36 4.56
CA HIS A 26 -8.98 0.00 4.97
C HIS A 26 -7.88 -0.65 5.82
N ALA A 27 -6.61 -0.31 5.57
CA ALA A 27 -5.49 -0.70 6.40
C ALA A 27 -5.41 0.05 7.75
N GLY A 28 -6.33 0.98 8.03
CA GLY A 28 -6.25 1.84 9.22
C GLY A 28 -5.09 2.84 9.16
N LEU A 29 -4.64 3.20 7.96
CA LEU A 29 -3.63 4.22 7.68
C LEU A 29 -4.29 5.52 7.24
N ASN A 30 -3.56 6.62 7.40
CA ASN A 30 -4.02 7.92 6.93
C ASN A 30 -4.11 7.91 5.39
N GLU A 31 -5.17 8.48 4.82
CA GLU A 31 -5.33 8.59 3.35
C GLU A 31 -4.15 9.32 2.67
N ASN A 32 -3.55 10.29 3.36
CA ASN A 32 -2.37 11.01 2.90
C ASN A 32 -1.11 10.16 2.98
N TYR A 33 -1.09 9.08 3.77
CA TYR A 33 0.06 8.20 3.88
C TYR A 33 0.43 7.61 2.52
N ILE A 34 -0.55 7.09 1.78
CA ILE A 34 -0.25 6.49 0.47
C ILE A 34 0.15 7.55 -0.55
N ASN A 35 -0.45 8.74 -0.48
CA ASN A 35 -0.09 9.83 -1.38
C ASN A 35 1.34 10.31 -1.11
N GLN A 36 1.75 10.39 0.15
CA GLN A 36 3.12 10.68 0.56
C GLN A 36 4.08 9.55 0.17
N LEU A 37 3.67 8.29 0.29
CA LEU A 37 4.46 7.13 -0.12
C LEU A 37 4.74 7.16 -1.63
N TYR A 38 3.73 7.47 -2.44
CA TYR A 38 3.85 7.56 -3.90
C TYR A 38 4.75 8.71 -4.36
N ASN A 39 4.59 9.89 -3.77
CA ASN A 39 5.29 11.10 -4.22
C ASN A 39 6.69 11.27 -3.60
N ALA A 40 6.96 10.72 -2.40
CA ALA A 40 8.25 10.90 -1.75
C ALA A 40 9.27 9.88 -2.23
N SER A 41 10.33 10.33 -2.91
CA SER A 41 11.41 9.45 -3.42
C SER A 41 12.16 8.70 -2.31
N ASN A 42 12.35 9.32 -1.14
CA ASN A 42 13.10 8.74 0.00
C ASN A 42 12.24 8.08 1.09
N ARG A 43 10.93 7.90 0.86
CA ARG A 43 10.03 7.33 1.87
C ARG A 43 9.68 5.89 1.52
N GLY A 44 10.18 4.95 2.31
CA GLY A 44 9.81 3.53 2.26
C GLY A 44 8.53 3.22 3.04
N LEU A 45 8.06 1.99 2.90
CA LEU A 45 7.03 1.46 3.81
C LEU A 45 7.63 1.32 5.21
N THR A 46 6.97 1.90 6.21
CA THR A 46 7.30 1.65 7.62
C THR A 46 6.85 0.24 8.01
N ALA A 47 7.46 -0.34 9.05
CA ALA A 47 7.09 -1.67 9.55
C ALA A 47 5.58 -1.74 9.93
N ASP A 48 5.07 -0.75 10.66
CA ASP A 48 3.64 -0.65 11.01
C ASP A 48 2.73 -0.68 9.77
N ALA A 49 3.03 0.14 8.77
CA ALA A 49 2.23 0.19 7.55
C ALA A 49 2.32 -1.11 6.77
N ARG A 50 3.49 -1.74 6.76
CA ARG A 50 3.71 -3.04 6.12
C ARG A 50 2.83 -4.13 6.75
N GLU A 51 2.80 -4.21 8.08
CA GLU A 51 1.96 -5.17 8.79
C GLU A 51 0.47 -4.96 8.48
N LYS A 52 0.01 -3.70 8.53
CA LYS A 52 -1.37 -3.33 8.21
C LYS A 52 -1.75 -3.68 6.77
N PHE A 53 -0.90 -3.34 5.80
CA PHE A 53 -1.13 -3.70 4.41
C PHE A 53 -1.12 -5.22 4.20
N LEU A 54 -0.21 -5.96 4.85
CA LEU A 54 -0.17 -7.43 4.74
C LEU A 54 -1.44 -8.10 5.26
N GLN A 55 -2.16 -7.50 6.22
CA GLN A 55 -3.45 -8.01 6.70
C GLN A 55 -4.58 -7.81 5.69
N ILE A 56 -4.58 -6.71 4.93
CA ILE A 56 -5.69 -6.39 4.02
C ILE A 56 -5.44 -6.79 2.57
N LEU A 57 -4.18 -6.75 2.09
CA LEU A 57 -3.82 -7.05 0.70
C LEU A 57 -4.29 -8.42 0.19
N PRO A 58 -4.34 -9.50 1.03
CA PRO A 58 -4.93 -10.77 0.63
C PRO A 58 -6.41 -10.67 0.23
N LEU A 59 -7.19 -9.79 0.87
CA LEU A 59 -8.60 -9.52 0.51
C LEU A 59 -8.72 -8.92 -0.89
N TYR A 60 -7.68 -8.22 -1.34
CA TYR A 60 -7.59 -7.67 -2.68
C TYR A 60 -6.96 -8.63 -3.67
N GLY A 61 -6.47 -9.80 -3.24
CA GLY A 61 -5.86 -10.83 -4.08
C GLY A 61 -4.34 -10.74 -4.23
N TRP A 62 -3.64 -10.22 -3.22
CA TRP A 62 -2.17 -10.34 -3.08
C TRP A 62 -1.81 -11.74 -2.53
N LYS A 63 -0.79 -12.39 -3.08
CA LYS A 63 -0.33 -13.73 -2.69
C LYS A 63 1.19 -13.77 -2.56
#